data_AF-A0A7Y6WYY1-F1
#
_entry.id   AF-A0A7Y6WYY1-F1
#
_cell.length_a   1.000
_cell.length_b   1.000
_cell.length_c   1.000
_cell.angle_alpha   90.00
_cell.angle_beta   90.00
_cell.angle_gamma   90.00
#
_symmetry.space_group_name_H-M   'P 1'
#
loop_
_entity.id
_entity.type
_entity.pdbx_description
1 polymer ?
#
loop_
_entity_poly.entity_id
_entity_poly.type
_entity_poly.pdbx_seq_one_letter_code
_entity_poly.pdbx_strand_id
1 'polypeptide(L)'
;MLENVTDRVKKGLREWTDRLANTEQKHRLQGLTRPGNEYGVDPFGFDLDYSLSAVAPLLWLYRNYFRVETYGIEHVPAGRVLLVSNHSGQLPMDGAMIGVAMMLDASPPRVIRSMVEKWVSSLPYVSTFMARVGQIVGTPENCRRLLESEEAILVFPEGTRGINKLWPQRYQLQEFGLGFMRLALETNTPIVPVAVIGAEEQAPALMDLKPVAKLFGFPSFPITPTGLPIPLPTKYRIYFGEPLHFSGRPDDEDSELDKKVRTVKASIQSMLHQGLKERQGVFW
;
A
#
# COMPACT_ATOMS: atom_id res chain seq x y z
N MET A 1 -24.81 -3.08 24.57
CA MET A 1 -25.59 -3.38 23.33
C MET A 1 -24.73 -3.18 22.07
N LEU A 2 -23.96 -2.08 21.97
CA LEU A 2 -23.01 -1.83 20.86
C LEU A 2 -21.86 -2.86 20.79
N GLU A 3 -21.26 -3.25 21.92
CA GLU A 3 -20.19 -4.28 21.95
C GLU A 3 -20.64 -5.63 21.36
N ASN A 4 -21.83 -6.11 21.73
CA ASN A 4 -22.41 -7.34 21.17
C ASN A 4 -22.66 -7.29 19.65
N VAL A 5 -22.91 -6.09 19.10
CA VAL A 5 -23.08 -5.88 17.66
C VAL A 5 -21.71 -5.88 16.98
N THR A 6 -20.72 -5.19 17.55
CA THR A 6 -19.35 -5.16 17.05
C THR A 6 -18.72 -6.56 17.02
N ASP A 7 -18.91 -7.37 18.06
CA ASP A 7 -18.37 -8.72 18.14
C ASP A 7 -19.05 -9.68 17.15
N ARG A 8 -20.36 -9.53 16.93
CA ARG A 8 -21.09 -10.26 15.90
C ARG A 8 -20.61 -9.90 14.49
N VAL A 9 -20.37 -8.61 14.22
CA VAL A 9 -19.84 -8.16 12.92
C VAL A 9 -18.42 -8.67 12.70
N LYS A 10 -17.53 -8.55 13.71
CA LYS A 10 -16.17 -9.11 13.65
C LYS A 10 -16.18 -10.61 13.40
N LYS A 11 -17.00 -11.36 14.12
CA LYS A 11 -17.15 -12.80 13.94
C LYS A 11 -17.65 -13.15 12.54
N GLY A 12 -18.68 -12.46 12.04
CA GLY A 12 -19.22 -12.67 10.69
C GLY A 12 -18.20 -12.35 9.58
N LEU A 13 -17.43 -11.27 9.73
CA LEU A 13 -16.34 -10.95 8.80
C LEU A 13 -15.24 -11.99 8.84
N ARG A 14 -14.85 -12.48 10.02
CA ARG A 14 -13.87 -13.56 10.16
C ARG A 14 -14.35 -14.86 9.51
N GLU A 15 -15.59 -15.25 9.72
CA GLU A 15 -16.21 -16.40 9.05
C GLU A 15 -16.25 -16.22 7.53
N TRP A 16 -16.43 -14.99 7.04
CA TRP A 16 -16.38 -14.69 5.61
C TRP A 16 -14.96 -14.78 5.05
N THR A 17 -13.96 -14.24 5.75
CA THR A 17 -12.53 -14.45 5.44
C THR A 17 -12.24 -15.95 5.36
N ASP A 18 -12.72 -16.73 6.33
CA ASP A 18 -12.51 -18.17 6.37
C ASP A 18 -13.16 -18.92 5.20
N ARG A 19 -14.22 -18.38 4.60
CA ARG A 19 -14.82 -18.97 3.39
C ARG A 19 -14.04 -18.62 2.12
N LEU A 20 -13.39 -17.46 2.10
CA LEU A 20 -12.67 -16.94 0.93
C LEU A 20 -11.20 -17.39 0.88
N ALA A 21 -10.59 -17.63 2.04
CA ALA A 21 -9.24 -18.13 2.17
C ALA A 21 -9.22 -19.66 2.02
N ASN A 22 -8.32 -20.17 1.16
CA ASN A 22 -8.05 -21.61 1.11
C ASN A 22 -7.26 -22.06 2.35
N THR A 23 -7.14 -23.37 2.59
CA THR A 23 -6.50 -23.92 3.79
C THR A 23 -5.06 -23.44 3.97
N GLU A 24 -4.31 -23.33 2.87
CA GLU A 24 -2.94 -22.82 2.86
C GLU A 24 -2.87 -21.35 3.29
N GLN A 25 -3.75 -20.50 2.77
CA GLN A 25 -3.81 -19.09 3.12
C GLN A 25 -4.24 -18.86 4.57
N LYS A 26 -5.14 -19.69 5.10
CA LYS A 26 -5.48 -19.65 6.54
C LYS A 26 -4.25 -19.90 7.40
N HIS A 27 -3.44 -20.90 7.03
CA HIS A 27 -2.20 -21.20 7.72
C HIS A 27 -1.21 -20.03 7.63
N ARG A 28 -1.12 -19.37 6.46
CA ARG A 28 -0.29 -18.17 6.27
C ARG A 28 -0.74 -17.00 7.14
N LEU A 29 -2.04 -16.71 7.20
CA LEU A 29 -2.59 -15.66 8.06
C LEU A 29 -2.39 -15.96 9.56
N GLN A 30 -2.42 -17.23 9.96
CA GLN A 30 -2.11 -17.65 11.33
C GLN A 30 -0.62 -17.51 11.67
N GLY A 31 0.26 -17.59 10.67
CA GLY A 31 1.70 -17.38 10.81
C GLY A 31 2.13 -15.91 10.91
N LEU A 32 1.19 -14.96 10.79
CA LEU A 32 1.50 -13.54 10.97
C LEU A 32 1.97 -13.28 12.40
N THR A 33 3.09 -12.56 12.51
CA THR A 33 3.64 -12.19 13.81
C THR A 33 2.66 -11.26 14.51
N ARG A 34 2.21 -11.67 15.70
CA ARG A 34 1.39 -10.84 16.58
C ARG A 34 2.28 -9.76 17.18
N PRO A 35 2.03 -8.48 16.88
CA PRO A 35 2.62 -7.43 17.69
C PRO A 35 1.93 -7.44 19.05
N GLY A 36 2.64 -6.96 20.06
CA GLY A 36 1.96 -6.17 21.06
C GLY A 36 2.39 -6.39 22.49
N ASN A 37 2.02 -5.37 23.25
CA ASN A 37 1.97 -5.31 24.70
C ASN A 37 0.80 -6.15 25.25
N GLU A 38 0.51 -6.02 26.54
CA GLU A 38 -0.59 -6.72 27.24
C GLU A 38 -1.99 -6.52 26.62
N TYR A 39 -2.18 -5.52 25.76
CA TYR A 39 -3.46 -5.24 25.08
C TYR A 39 -3.55 -5.78 23.66
N GLY A 40 -2.51 -6.44 23.14
CA GLY A 40 -2.49 -6.98 21.77
C GLY A 40 -2.36 -5.92 20.68
N VAL A 41 -1.84 -4.74 21.02
CA VAL A 41 -1.69 -3.59 20.12
C VAL A 41 -0.23 -3.13 20.11
N ASP A 42 0.28 -2.70 18.97
CA ASP A 42 1.62 -2.10 18.88
C ASP A 42 1.65 -0.61 19.29
N PRO A 43 2.84 0.00 19.46
CA PRO A 43 2.96 1.42 19.81
C PRO A 43 2.35 2.41 18.81
N PHE A 44 2.00 1.96 17.61
CA PHE A 44 1.39 2.75 16.54
C PHE A 44 -0.12 2.52 16.42
N GLY A 45 -0.69 1.63 17.24
CA GLY A 45 -2.11 1.33 17.27
C GLY A 45 -2.54 0.13 16.41
N PHE A 46 -1.60 -0.58 15.79
CA PHE A 46 -1.92 -1.77 14.98
C PHE A 46 -2.38 -2.92 15.84
N ASP A 47 -3.43 -3.59 15.37
CA ASP A 47 -4.06 -4.73 16.01
C ASP A 47 -4.26 -5.82 14.95
N LEU A 48 -3.55 -6.94 15.10
CA LEU A 48 -3.59 -8.02 14.11
C LEU A 48 -4.98 -8.66 14.00
N ASP A 49 -5.67 -8.88 15.12
CA ASP A 49 -6.98 -9.54 15.11
C ASP A 49 -8.04 -8.61 14.49
N TYR A 50 -7.93 -7.29 14.73
CA TYR A 50 -8.72 -6.29 14.02
C TYR A 50 -8.43 -6.30 12.52
N SER A 51 -7.14 -6.27 12.14
CA SER A 51 -6.73 -6.23 10.74
C SER A 51 -7.18 -7.47 9.97
N LEU A 52 -7.05 -8.67 10.55
CA LEU A 52 -7.56 -9.92 10.00
C LEU A 52 -9.08 -9.91 9.84
N SER A 53 -9.81 -9.28 10.77
CA SER A 53 -11.27 -9.10 10.65
C SER A 53 -11.63 -8.10 9.54
N ALA A 54 -10.85 -7.04 9.38
CA ALA A 54 -11.02 -6.05 8.33
C ALA A 54 -10.56 -6.53 6.93
N VAL A 55 -9.83 -7.65 6.86
CA VAL A 55 -9.29 -8.17 5.59
C VAL A 55 -10.34 -8.86 4.72
N ALA A 56 -11.46 -9.33 5.27
CA ALA A 56 -12.44 -10.14 4.52
C ALA A 56 -12.92 -9.48 3.20
N PRO A 57 -13.37 -8.21 3.22
CA PRO A 57 -13.78 -7.51 2.01
C PRO A 57 -12.59 -7.28 1.06
N LEU A 58 -11.41 -6.98 1.60
CA LEU A 58 -10.19 -6.78 0.81
C LEU A 58 -9.74 -8.08 0.13
N LEU A 59 -9.87 -9.22 0.79
CA LEU A 59 -9.59 -10.54 0.25
C LEU A 59 -10.58 -10.89 -0.87
N TRP A 60 -11.87 -10.57 -0.69
CA TRP A 60 -12.86 -10.75 -1.74
C TRP A 60 -12.52 -9.90 -2.97
N LEU A 61 -12.18 -8.63 -2.75
CA LEU A 61 -11.75 -7.71 -3.80
C LEU A 61 -10.49 -8.24 -4.51
N TYR A 62 -9.47 -8.62 -3.75
CA TYR A 62 -8.22 -9.17 -4.26
C TYR A 62 -8.45 -10.37 -5.19
N ARG A 63 -9.25 -11.36 -4.75
CA ARG A 63 -9.44 -12.61 -5.50
C ARG A 63 -10.45 -12.51 -6.63
N ASN A 64 -11.60 -11.89 -6.37
CA ASN A 64 -12.77 -12.02 -7.25
C ASN A 64 -13.00 -10.75 -8.08
N TYR A 65 -12.76 -9.58 -7.49
CA TYR A 65 -13.09 -8.30 -8.12
C TYR A 65 -11.94 -7.77 -8.96
N PHE A 66 -10.76 -7.62 -8.36
CA PHE A 66 -9.54 -7.17 -8.99
C PHE A 66 -8.67 -8.30 -9.53
N ARG A 67 -8.92 -9.54 -9.12
CA ARG A 67 -8.24 -10.75 -9.62
C ARG A 67 -6.71 -10.54 -9.67
N VAL A 68 -6.17 -10.09 -8.53
CA VAL A 68 -4.79 -9.64 -8.40
C VAL A 68 -3.84 -10.80 -8.71
N GLU A 69 -2.85 -10.53 -9.55
CA GLU A 69 -1.73 -11.42 -9.81
C GLU A 69 -0.43 -10.77 -9.33
N THR A 70 0.38 -11.53 -8.60
CA THR A 70 1.66 -11.10 -8.05
C THR A 70 2.82 -11.75 -8.81
N TYR A 71 3.88 -11.00 -9.02
CA TYR A 71 5.08 -11.44 -9.74
C TYR A 71 6.33 -10.99 -8.96
N GLY A 72 7.27 -11.91 -8.70
CA GLY A 72 8.53 -11.58 -8.02
C GLY A 72 8.40 -11.29 -6.53
N ILE A 73 7.28 -11.65 -5.88
CA ILE A 73 7.07 -11.39 -4.46
C ILE A 73 8.07 -12.15 -3.56
N GLU A 74 8.63 -13.24 -4.08
CA GLU A 74 9.74 -14.00 -3.50
C GLU A 74 11.03 -13.19 -3.34
N HIS A 75 11.18 -12.08 -4.05
CA HIS A 75 12.31 -11.16 -3.88
C HIS A 75 12.25 -10.38 -2.56
N VAL A 76 11.08 -10.29 -1.92
CA VAL A 76 10.91 -9.46 -0.72
C VAL A 76 11.68 -10.07 0.46
N PRO A 77 12.64 -9.34 1.07
CA PRO A 77 13.39 -9.84 2.21
C PRO A 77 12.50 -10.11 3.44
N ALA A 78 12.91 -11.07 4.27
CA ALA A 78 12.23 -11.39 5.52
C ALA A 78 12.41 -10.33 6.62
N GLY A 79 13.52 -9.57 6.60
CA GLY A 79 13.83 -8.49 7.56
C GLY A 79 13.30 -7.12 7.13
N ARG A 80 13.89 -6.03 7.64
CA ARG A 80 13.51 -4.66 7.25
C ARG A 80 13.50 -4.48 5.73
N VAL A 81 12.47 -3.84 5.18
CA VAL A 81 12.38 -3.54 3.75
C VAL A 81 11.53 -2.30 3.48
N LEU A 82 11.96 -1.49 2.51
CA LEU A 82 11.14 -0.43 1.92
C LEU A 82 10.55 -0.92 0.61
N LEU A 83 9.26 -1.24 0.61
CA LEU A 83 8.48 -1.44 -0.61
C LEU A 83 8.18 -0.05 -1.20
N VAL A 84 8.74 0.25 -2.37
CA VAL A 84 8.61 1.56 -3.01
C VAL A 84 7.74 1.41 -4.26
N SER A 85 6.51 1.92 -4.20
CA SER A 85 5.52 1.72 -5.26
C SER A 85 5.15 2.98 -6.02
N ASN A 86 4.73 2.83 -7.28
CA ASN A 86 3.91 3.85 -7.93
C ASN A 86 2.56 3.98 -7.21
N HIS A 87 2.00 5.19 -7.20
CA HIS A 87 0.72 5.50 -6.57
C HIS A 87 -0.37 5.75 -7.60
N SER A 88 -1.62 5.41 -7.26
CA SER A 88 -2.69 5.30 -8.23
C SER A 88 -4.09 5.45 -7.63
N GLY A 89 -5.03 5.78 -8.51
CA GLY A 89 -6.43 5.36 -8.37
C GLY A 89 -7.32 6.15 -7.42
N GLN A 90 -6.89 7.32 -6.90
CA GLN A 90 -7.63 8.24 -6.00
C GLN A 90 -8.07 7.66 -4.64
N LEU A 91 -8.30 6.35 -4.61
CA LEU A 91 -8.57 5.49 -3.47
C LEU A 91 -7.29 4.68 -3.22
N PRO A 92 -6.90 4.46 -1.96
CA PRO A 92 -5.67 3.75 -1.60
C PRO A 92 -5.79 2.22 -1.77
N MET A 93 -6.40 1.77 -2.87
CA MET A 93 -6.59 0.35 -3.18
C MET A 93 -5.31 -0.31 -3.62
N ASP A 94 -4.38 0.43 -4.23
CA ASP A 94 -3.03 -0.05 -4.52
C ASP A 94 -2.32 -0.52 -3.25
N GLY A 95 -2.26 0.33 -2.22
CA GLY A 95 -1.69 -0.02 -0.92
C GLY A 95 -2.41 -1.17 -0.24
N ALA A 96 -3.74 -1.21 -0.33
CA ALA A 96 -4.53 -2.31 0.21
C ALA A 96 -4.23 -3.65 -0.50
N MET A 97 -4.15 -3.66 -1.83
CA MET A 97 -3.87 -4.89 -2.60
C MET A 97 -2.43 -5.36 -2.41
N ILE A 98 -1.45 -4.45 -2.30
CA ILE A 98 -0.07 -4.82 -1.90
C ILE A 98 -0.08 -5.43 -0.50
N GLY A 99 -0.81 -4.86 0.45
CA GLY A 99 -0.91 -5.41 1.80
C GLY A 99 -1.51 -6.81 1.84
N VAL A 100 -2.57 -7.05 1.07
CA VAL A 100 -3.15 -8.39 0.93
C VAL A 100 -2.17 -9.36 0.27
N ALA A 101 -1.46 -8.95 -0.79
CA ALA A 101 -0.42 -9.75 -1.42
C ALA A 101 0.68 -10.16 -0.42
N MET A 102 1.15 -9.23 0.41
CA MET A 102 2.17 -9.49 1.42
C MET A 102 1.69 -10.43 2.54
N MET A 103 0.40 -10.44 2.86
CA MET A 103 -0.17 -11.36 3.84
C MET A 103 -0.44 -12.77 3.28
N LEU A 104 -0.74 -12.89 1.98
CA LEU A 104 -1.16 -14.16 1.37
C LEU A 104 -0.07 -14.86 0.57
N ASP A 105 0.77 -14.10 -0.12
CA ASP A 105 1.64 -14.60 -1.18
C ASP A 105 3.12 -14.51 -0.78
N ALA A 106 3.50 -13.56 0.09
CA ALA A 106 4.90 -13.43 0.56
C ALA A 106 5.31 -14.55 1.52
N SER A 107 6.61 -14.88 1.53
CA SER A 107 7.19 -15.92 2.37
C SER A 107 8.41 -15.36 3.13
N PRO A 108 8.33 -15.14 4.46
CA PRO A 108 7.17 -15.41 5.32
C PRO A 108 6.01 -14.42 5.09
N PRO A 109 4.76 -14.83 5.40
CA PRO A 109 3.62 -13.91 5.44
C PRO A 109 3.88 -12.77 6.40
N ARG A 110 3.60 -11.53 5.99
CA ARG A 110 3.78 -10.37 6.87
C ARG A 110 2.84 -9.23 6.54
N VAL A 111 2.47 -8.49 7.58
CA VAL A 111 1.72 -7.25 7.45
C VAL A 111 2.70 -6.14 7.08
N ILE A 112 2.28 -5.26 6.16
CA ILE A 112 3.04 -4.06 5.81
C ILE A 112 2.58 -2.86 6.62
N ARG A 113 3.51 -1.93 6.85
CA ARG A 113 3.26 -0.63 7.44
C ARG A 113 3.27 0.42 6.36
N SER A 114 2.10 0.87 5.91
CA SER A 114 2.04 1.87 4.85
C SER A 114 1.99 3.29 5.43
N MET A 115 2.78 4.19 4.84
CA MET A 115 2.86 5.58 5.26
C MET A 115 1.73 6.39 4.65
N VAL A 116 0.85 6.93 5.50
CA VAL A 116 -0.28 7.77 5.08
C VAL A 116 0.00 9.25 5.32
N GLU A 117 -0.65 10.07 4.51
CA GLU A 117 -0.59 11.53 4.62
C GLU A 117 -1.09 12.01 5.99
N LYS A 118 -0.50 13.10 6.50
CA LYS A 118 -0.81 13.63 7.84
C LYS A 118 -2.29 13.94 8.03
N TRP A 119 -2.97 14.45 7.01
CA TRP A 119 -4.39 14.80 7.06
C TRP A 119 -5.30 13.59 7.35
N VAL A 120 -4.88 12.36 7.01
CA VAL A 120 -5.67 11.14 7.32
C VAL A 120 -5.84 10.98 8.83
N SER A 121 -4.85 11.43 9.62
CA SER A 121 -4.91 11.38 11.08
C SER A 121 -5.91 12.37 11.70
N SER A 122 -6.35 13.41 10.95
CA SER A 122 -7.36 14.35 11.42
C SER A 122 -8.80 13.89 11.16
N LEU A 123 -9.00 12.84 10.36
CA LEU A 123 -10.32 12.31 10.06
C LEU A 123 -10.84 11.41 11.19
N PRO A 124 -12.01 11.72 11.79
CA PRO A 124 -12.58 10.88 12.84
C PRO A 124 -12.93 9.49 12.30
N TYR A 125 -12.73 8.46 13.13
CA TYR A 125 -12.91 7.03 12.82
C TYR A 125 -11.95 6.46 11.77
N VAL A 126 -11.67 7.20 10.69
CA VAL A 126 -10.70 6.82 9.65
C VAL A 126 -9.30 6.73 10.25
N SER A 127 -8.89 7.70 11.06
CA SER A 127 -7.58 7.66 11.73
C SER A 127 -7.41 6.39 12.59
N THR A 128 -8.42 6.05 13.39
CA THR A 128 -8.44 4.84 14.21
C THR A 128 -8.42 3.59 13.34
N PHE A 129 -9.25 3.50 12.30
CA PHE A 129 -9.27 2.36 11.38
C PHE A 129 -7.89 2.15 10.73
N MET A 130 -7.30 3.22 10.18
CA MET A 130 -6.00 3.19 9.51
C MET A 130 -4.90 2.71 10.47
N ALA A 131 -4.85 3.24 11.69
CA ALA A 131 -3.90 2.78 12.71
C ALA A 131 -4.08 1.29 13.02
N ARG A 132 -5.33 0.83 13.23
CA ARG A 132 -5.65 -0.56 13.56
C ARG A 132 -5.27 -1.56 12.46
N VAL A 133 -5.30 -1.15 11.19
CA VAL A 133 -4.87 -1.98 10.06
C VAL A 133 -3.39 -1.78 9.68
N GLY A 134 -2.63 -1.03 10.49
CA GLY A 134 -1.16 -0.96 10.39
C GLY A 134 -0.62 0.23 9.60
N GLN A 135 -1.49 1.17 9.20
CA GLN A 135 -1.08 2.40 8.55
C GLN A 135 -0.52 3.39 9.57
N ILE A 136 0.51 4.13 9.20
CA ILE A 136 1.18 5.09 10.08
C ILE A 136 1.31 6.46 9.44
N VAL A 137 1.27 7.51 10.26
CA VAL A 137 1.51 8.87 9.79
C VAL A 137 2.92 8.95 9.22
N GLY A 138 3.02 9.44 7.98
CA GLY A 138 4.25 9.49 7.21
C GLY A 138 5.27 10.51 7.72
N THR A 139 5.96 10.22 8.82
CA THR A 139 7.10 11.00 9.32
C THR A 139 8.39 10.18 9.20
N PRO A 140 9.56 10.84 8.98
CA PRO A 140 10.84 10.14 8.96
C PRO A 140 11.10 9.37 10.25
N GLU A 141 10.73 9.94 11.40
CA GLU A 141 10.90 9.32 12.71
C GLU A 141 10.12 8.01 12.86
N ASN A 142 8.83 8.00 12.47
CA ASN A 142 8.02 6.78 12.53
C ASN A 142 8.58 5.70 11.60
N CYS A 143 9.00 6.10 10.40
CA CYS A 143 9.58 5.19 9.42
C CYS A 143 10.87 4.58 9.96
N ARG A 144 11.80 5.40 10.47
CA ARG A 144 13.06 4.94 11.06
C ARG A 144 12.82 3.92 12.17
N ARG A 145 11.95 4.23 13.14
CA ARG A 145 11.65 3.34 14.27
C ARG A 145 11.10 1.97 13.83
N LEU A 146 10.26 1.95 12.79
CA LEU A 146 9.72 0.70 12.24
C LEU A 146 10.79 -0.07 11.46
N LEU A 147 11.60 0.60 10.65
CA LEU A 147 12.71 -0.03 9.94
C LEU A 147 13.71 -0.65 10.91
N GLU A 148 14.06 0.07 11.98
CA GLU A 148 14.90 -0.43 13.09
C GLU A 148 14.29 -1.67 13.78
N SER A 149 12.96 -1.78 13.77
CA SER A 149 12.21 -2.93 14.30
C SER A 149 11.99 -4.06 13.29
N GLU A 150 12.75 -4.09 12.18
CA GLU A 150 12.68 -5.12 11.12
C GLU A 150 11.35 -5.17 10.34
N GLU A 151 10.57 -4.10 10.36
CA GLU A 151 9.25 -4.05 9.70
C GLU A 151 9.33 -3.83 8.18
N ALA A 152 8.30 -4.27 7.45
CA ALA A 152 8.13 -4.00 6.03
C ALA A 152 7.29 -2.75 5.86
N ILE A 153 7.87 -1.72 5.25
CA ILE A 153 7.21 -0.43 5.09
C ILE A 153 6.87 -0.21 3.62
N LEU A 154 5.63 0.18 3.34
CA LEU A 154 5.21 0.60 2.01
C LEU A 154 5.18 2.12 1.92
N VAL A 155 5.85 2.64 0.90
CA VAL A 155 5.91 4.07 0.60
C VAL A 155 5.56 4.34 -0.87
N PHE A 156 4.90 5.47 -1.08
CA PHE A 156 4.55 5.99 -2.39
C PHE A 156 5.27 7.33 -2.60
N PRO A 157 6.48 7.34 -3.19
CA PRO A 157 7.29 8.56 -3.27
C PRO A 157 6.68 9.68 -4.11
N GLU A 158 5.71 9.37 -4.97
CA GLU A 158 4.90 10.35 -5.72
C GLU A 158 4.00 11.20 -4.79
N GLY A 159 3.65 10.66 -3.61
CA GLY A 159 2.73 11.28 -2.65
C GLY A 159 1.39 11.66 -3.27
N THR A 160 0.85 12.81 -2.87
CA THR A 160 -0.41 13.36 -3.41
C THR A 160 -0.39 13.61 -4.92
N ARG A 161 0.78 13.74 -5.56
CA ARG A 161 0.86 13.91 -7.02
C ARG A 161 0.51 12.61 -7.74
N GLY A 162 0.92 11.47 -7.18
CA GLY A 162 0.63 10.15 -7.76
C GLY A 162 -0.81 9.74 -7.55
N ILE A 163 -1.36 9.87 -6.32
CA ILE A 163 -2.74 9.45 -6.05
C ILE A 163 -3.77 10.26 -6.86
N ASN A 164 -3.45 11.53 -7.13
CA ASN A 164 -4.34 12.46 -7.80
C ASN A 164 -4.18 12.52 -9.32
N LYS A 165 -3.46 11.55 -9.92
CA LYS A 165 -3.27 11.50 -11.38
C LYS A 165 -4.61 11.46 -12.10
N LEU A 166 -4.70 12.25 -13.16
CA LEU A 166 -5.81 12.18 -14.11
C LEU A 166 -5.61 11.00 -15.06
N TRP A 167 -6.69 10.52 -15.66
CA TRP A 167 -6.68 9.42 -16.62
C TRP A 167 -5.63 9.54 -17.75
N PRO A 168 -5.38 10.72 -18.34
CA PRO A 168 -4.34 10.86 -19.35
C PRO A 168 -2.92 10.64 -18.82
N GLN A 169 -2.70 10.82 -17.51
CA GLN A 169 -1.42 10.66 -16.82
C GLN A 169 -1.21 9.24 -16.31
N ARG A 170 -2.13 8.31 -16.61
CA ARG A 170 -2.03 6.95 -16.10
C ARG A 170 -0.72 6.28 -16.53
N TYR A 171 -0.09 5.54 -15.62
CA TYR A 171 1.20 4.86 -15.77
C TYR A 171 2.39 5.77 -16.02
N GLN A 172 2.21 7.09 -15.84
CA GLN A 172 3.30 8.05 -15.88
C GLN A 172 3.70 8.37 -14.45
N LEU A 173 4.88 7.89 -14.05
CA LEU A 173 5.43 8.13 -12.73
C LEU A 173 5.69 9.63 -12.52
N GLN A 174 5.08 10.20 -11.48
CA GLN A 174 5.35 11.57 -11.05
C GLN A 174 6.75 11.68 -10.43
N GLU A 175 7.15 12.89 -10.08
CA GLU A 175 8.41 13.12 -9.37
C GLU A 175 8.38 12.45 -7.99
N PHE A 176 9.49 11.81 -7.64
CA PHE A 176 9.66 11.10 -6.37
C PHE A 176 10.32 12.03 -5.36
N GLY A 177 9.80 12.07 -4.13
CA GLY A 177 10.52 12.70 -3.03
C GLY A 177 11.78 11.93 -2.64
N LEU A 178 12.78 12.62 -2.09
CA LEU A 178 14.07 12.02 -1.69
C LEU A 178 14.02 11.30 -0.33
N GLY A 179 12.96 11.53 0.46
CA GLY A 179 12.88 11.09 1.86
C GLY A 179 13.04 9.58 2.06
N PHE A 180 12.45 8.75 1.18
CA PHE A 180 12.58 7.29 1.28
C PHE A 180 14.03 6.82 1.06
N MET A 181 14.78 7.49 0.17
CA MET A 181 16.18 7.18 -0.10
C MET A 181 17.07 7.57 1.08
N ARG A 182 16.81 8.73 1.69
CA ARG A 182 17.51 9.14 2.93
C ARG A 182 17.30 8.11 4.04
N LEU A 183 16.06 7.65 4.24
CA LEU A 183 15.74 6.62 5.23
C LEU A 183 16.37 5.26 4.90
N ALA A 184 16.39 4.87 3.63
CA ALA A 184 17.05 3.64 3.19
C ALA A 184 18.56 3.66 3.49
N LEU A 185 19.23 4.79 3.21
CA LEU A 185 20.67 4.98 3.51
C LEU A 185 20.92 5.03 5.02
N GLU A 186 20.11 5.76 5.77
CA GLU A 186 20.25 5.93 7.22
C GLU A 186 20.14 4.60 7.98
N THR A 187 19.19 3.75 7.57
CA THR A 187 18.88 2.49 8.24
C THR A 187 19.50 1.26 7.58
N ASN A 188 20.28 1.47 6.50
CA ASN A 188 20.80 0.42 5.63
C ASN A 188 19.71 -0.58 5.20
N THR A 189 18.54 -0.04 4.82
CA THR A 189 17.36 -0.83 4.44
C THR A 189 17.34 -1.08 2.93
N PRO A 190 17.14 -2.33 2.48
CA PRO A 190 16.93 -2.62 1.06
C PRO A 190 15.62 -2.01 0.56
N ILE A 191 15.66 -1.49 -0.67
CA ILE A 191 14.47 -1.01 -1.38
C ILE A 191 14.01 -2.10 -2.35
N VAL A 192 12.78 -2.54 -2.24
CA VAL A 192 12.12 -3.37 -3.26
C VAL A 192 11.21 -2.48 -4.09
N PRO A 193 11.53 -2.23 -5.37
CA PRO A 193 10.64 -1.54 -6.30
C PRO A 193 9.35 -2.35 -6.48
N VAL A 194 8.20 -1.68 -6.46
CA VAL A 194 6.89 -2.30 -6.70
C VAL A 194 6.18 -1.55 -7.82
N ALA A 195 5.68 -2.29 -8.81
CA ALA A 195 4.86 -1.72 -9.88
C ALA A 195 3.45 -2.30 -9.82
N VAL A 196 2.46 -1.42 -9.69
CA VAL A 196 1.03 -1.73 -9.67
C VAL A 196 0.40 -1.31 -10.98
N ILE A 197 -0.13 -2.29 -11.70
CA ILE A 197 -0.89 -2.14 -12.96
C ILE A 197 -2.36 -2.45 -12.68
N GLY A 198 -3.29 -1.68 -13.27
CA GLY A 198 -4.75 -1.87 -13.15
C GLY A 198 -5.43 -0.91 -12.17
N ALA A 199 -4.70 -0.39 -11.19
CA ALA A 199 -5.27 0.43 -10.12
C ALA A 199 -5.76 1.80 -10.58
N GLU A 200 -5.17 2.38 -11.61
CA GLU A 200 -5.59 3.68 -12.15
C GLU A 200 -6.85 3.57 -13.03
N GLU A 201 -7.13 2.38 -13.56
CA GLU A 201 -8.35 2.05 -14.28
C GLU A 201 -9.56 1.83 -13.39
N GLN A 202 -9.37 1.53 -12.10
CA GLN A 202 -10.51 1.32 -11.21
C GLN A 202 -11.30 2.63 -11.02
N ALA A 203 -10.64 3.78 -11.01
CA ALA A 203 -11.27 5.07 -10.72
C ALA A 203 -10.63 6.12 -11.63
N PRO A 204 -10.94 6.10 -12.94
CA PRO A 204 -10.32 6.99 -13.90
C PRO A 204 -10.79 8.42 -13.62
N ALA A 205 -9.92 9.23 -13.01
CA ALA A 205 -10.21 10.63 -12.73
C ALA A 205 -10.14 11.44 -14.03
N LEU A 206 -11.27 12.00 -14.45
CA LEU A 206 -11.35 12.85 -15.64
C LEU A 206 -10.91 14.28 -15.34
N MET A 207 -11.26 14.77 -14.15
CA MET A 207 -10.91 16.10 -13.65
C MET A 207 -10.88 16.11 -12.13
N ASP A 208 -10.15 17.07 -11.56
CA ASP A 208 -10.07 17.30 -10.12
C ASP A 208 -10.66 18.68 -9.78
N LEU A 209 -11.77 18.70 -9.03
CA LEU A 209 -12.44 19.92 -8.60
C LEU A 209 -11.83 20.49 -7.32
N LYS A 210 -10.60 21.01 -7.43
CA LYS A 210 -9.86 21.60 -6.29
C LYS A 210 -10.64 22.63 -5.46
N PRO A 211 -11.46 23.54 -6.04
CA PRO A 211 -12.24 24.48 -5.23
C PRO A 211 -13.27 23.78 -4.32
N VAL A 212 -13.89 22.71 -4.83
CA VAL A 212 -14.85 21.89 -4.07
C VAL A 212 -14.10 21.09 -3.01
N ALA A 213 -12.97 20.48 -3.35
CA ALA A 213 -12.11 19.78 -2.39
C ALA A 213 -11.75 20.67 -1.20
N LYS A 214 -11.29 21.90 -1.48
CA LYS A 214 -10.92 22.90 -0.46
C LYS A 214 -12.10 23.30 0.42
N LEU A 215 -13.31 23.42 -0.13
CA LEU A 215 -14.52 23.73 0.64
C LEU A 215 -14.84 22.67 1.70
N PHE A 216 -14.56 21.39 1.39
CA PHE A 216 -14.79 20.26 2.29
C PHE A 216 -13.53 19.81 3.06
N GLY A 217 -12.39 20.52 2.91
CA GLY A 217 -11.14 20.18 3.58
C GLY A 217 -10.42 18.94 3.02
N PHE A 218 -10.74 18.52 1.81
CA PHE A 218 -10.12 17.37 1.14
C PHE A 218 -8.97 17.80 0.21
N PRO A 219 -7.95 16.93 0.00
CA PRO A 219 -6.83 17.23 -0.88
C PRO A 219 -7.20 17.20 -2.37
N SER A 220 -8.24 16.46 -2.75
CA SER A 220 -8.74 16.34 -4.12
C SER A 220 -10.23 16.02 -4.14
N PHE A 221 -10.89 16.31 -5.26
CA PHE A 221 -12.27 15.92 -5.52
C PHE A 221 -12.37 15.43 -6.97
N PRO A 222 -12.00 14.17 -7.24
CA PRO A 222 -11.97 13.64 -8.59
C PRO A 222 -13.38 13.37 -9.12
N ILE A 223 -13.62 13.77 -10.37
CA ILE A 223 -14.80 13.34 -11.12
C ILE A 223 -14.44 12.10 -11.91
N THR A 224 -15.16 11.00 -11.63
CA THR A 224 -15.07 9.73 -12.34
C THR A 224 -16.24 9.58 -13.32
N PRO A 225 -16.14 8.73 -14.36
CA PRO A 225 -17.25 8.47 -15.29
C PRO A 225 -18.53 7.97 -14.61
N THR A 226 -18.40 7.28 -13.48
CA THR A 226 -19.53 6.77 -12.70
C THR A 226 -20.17 7.83 -11.80
N GLY A 227 -19.54 9.00 -11.64
CA GLY A 227 -19.96 10.05 -10.70
C GLY A 227 -19.88 9.66 -9.21
N LEU A 228 -19.50 8.41 -8.93
CA LEU A 228 -19.36 7.85 -7.59
C LEU A 228 -17.95 7.30 -7.41
N PRO A 229 -17.40 7.31 -6.18
CA PRO A 229 -16.10 6.73 -5.85
C PRO A 229 -16.20 5.20 -5.72
N ILE A 230 -16.88 4.54 -6.67
CA ILE A 230 -16.98 3.09 -6.72
C ILE A 230 -15.92 2.59 -7.71
N PRO A 231 -14.93 1.80 -7.26
CA PRO A 231 -13.95 1.20 -8.15
C PRO A 231 -14.63 0.36 -9.23
N LEU A 232 -14.25 0.55 -10.49
CA LEU A 232 -14.57 -0.31 -11.60
C LEU A 232 -13.80 -1.65 -11.48
N PRO A 233 -14.38 -2.76 -11.97
CA PRO A 233 -13.70 -4.03 -11.95
C PRO A 233 -12.52 -3.95 -12.91
N THR A 234 -11.31 -4.18 -12.44
CA THR A 234 -10.08 -4.10 -13.27
C THR A 234 -9.12 -5.16 -12.81
N LYS A 235 -8.32 -5.74 -13.71
CA LYS A 235 -7.35 -6.74 -13.29
C LYS A 235 -6.08 -6.07 -12.77
N TYR A 236 -5.68 -6.43 -11.57
CA TYR A 236 -4.47 -5.93 -10.95
C TYR A 236 -3.29 -6.86 -11.24
N ARG A 237 -2.15 -6.30 -11.63
CA ARG A 237 -0.87 -7.00 -11.70
C ARG A 237 0.12 -6.25 -10.83
N ILE A 238 0.71 -6.92 -9.85
CA ILE A 238 1.66 -6.34 -8.91
C ILE A 238 3.00 -7.03 -9.12
N TYR A 239 3.99 -6.27 -9.60
CA TYR A 239 5.35 -6.74 -9.81
C TYR A 239 6.23 -6.24 -8.67
N PHE A 240 6.96 -7.15 -8.05
CA PHE A 240 7.98 -6.89 -7.04
C PHE A 240 9.35 -7.13 -7.68
N GLY A 241 10.14 -6.07 -7.76
CA GLY A 241 11.47 -6.11 -8.35
C GLY A 241 12.52 -6.69 -7.40
N GLU A 242 13.73 -6.88 -7.93
CA GLU A 242 14.89 -7.28 -7.14
C GLU A 242 15.24 -6.24 -6.05
N PRO A 243 15.71 -6.66 -4.87
CA PRO A 243 16.08 -5.75 -3.80
C PRO A 243 17.30 -4.90 -4.18
N LEU A 244 17.10 -3.59 -4.21
CA LEU A 244 18.13 -2.60 -4.47
C LEU A 244 18.80 -2.18 -3.16
N HIS A 245 20.13 -2.25 -3.15
CA HIS A 245 20.95 -1.79 -2.03
C HIS A 245 21.73 -0.54 -2.45
N PHE A 246 21.78 0.44 -1.57
CA PHE A 246 22.46 1.70 -1.82
C PHE A 246 23.43 1.99 -0.68
N SER A 247 24.59 2.55 -1.04
CA SER A 247 25.56 3.10 -0.10
C SER A 247 25.66 4.62 -0.28
N GLY A 248 26.21 5.31 0.72
CA GLY A 248 26.29 6.77 0.76
C GLY A 248 25.83 7.29 2.11
N ARG A 249 25.80 8.61 2.28
CA ARG A 249 25.31 9.22 3.52
C ARG A 249 23.87 9.71 3.33
N PRO A 250 23.01 9.60 4.36
CA PRO A 250 21.64 10.09 4.27
C PRO A 250 21.56 11.62 4.15
N ASP A 251 22.63 12.34 4.46
CA ASP A 251 22.79 13.80 4.34
C ASP A 251 23.57 14.24 3.08
N ASP A 252 23.84 13.31 2.14
CA ASP A 252 24.42 13.64 0.83
C ASP A 252 23.57 14.70 0.09
N GLU A 253 24.21 15.42 -0.83
CA GLU A 253 23.55 16.43 -1.67
C GLU A 253 22.36 15.83 -2.43
N ASP A 254 21.29 16.63 -2.61
CA ASP A 254 20.08 16.20 -3.30
C ASP A 254 20.36 15.68 -4.72
N SER A 255 21.39 16.21 -5.39
CA SER A 255 21.84 15.79 -6.72
C SER A 255 22.34 14.33 -6.73
N GLU A 256 23.04 13.89 -5.68
CA GLU A 256 23.53 12.52 -5.55
C GLU A 256 22.42 11.56 -5.16
N LEU A 257 21.53 11.99 -4.26
CA LEU A 257 20.35 11.22 -3.89
C LEU A 257 19.40 11.02 -5.08
N ASP A 258 19.22 12.05 -5.91
CA ASP A 258 18.37 11.99 -7.09
C ASP A 258 18.85 10.92 -8.08
N LYS A 259 20.16 10.71 -8.26
CA LYS A 259 20.68 9.61 -9.08
C LYS A 259 20.21 8.23 -8.58
N LYS A 260 20.21 8.02 -7.25
CA LYS A 260 19.74 6.78 -6.62
C LYS A 260 18.23 6.64 -6.77
N VAL A 261 17.48 7.73 -6.55
CA VAL A 261 16.02 7.76 -6.74
C VAL A 261 15.64 7.46 -8.19
N ARG A 262 16.36 8.00 -9.17
CA ARG A 262 16.16 7.70 -10.60
C ARG A 262 16.35 6.21 -10.90
N THR A 263 17.28 5.53 -10.22
CA THR A 263 17.48 4.09 -10.37
C THR A 263 16.23 3.31 -9.93
N VAL A 264 15.68 3.64 -8.75
CA VAL A 264 14.44 3.04 -8.24
C VAL A 264 13.27 3.35 -9.19
N LYS A 265 13.11 4.61 -9.59
CA LYS A 265 12.07 5.06 -10.52
C LYS A 265 12.15 4.33 -11.87
N ALA A 266 13.35 4.15 -12.42
CA ALA A 266 13.57 3.44 -13.66
C ALA A 266 13.20 1.95 -13.57
N SER A 267 13.51 1.31 -12.43
CA SER A 267 13.09 -0.08 -12.17
C SER A 267 11.57 -0.22 -12.17
N ILE A 268 10.85 0.65 -11.45
CA ILE A 268 9.38 0.68 -11.44
C ILE A 268 8.83 0.94 -12.83
N GLN A 269 9.38 1.91 -13.57
CA GLN A 269 8.92 2.24 -14.93
C GLN A 269 9.11 1.05 -15.89
N SER A 270 10.23 0.33 -15.78
CA SER A 270 10.48 -0.87 -16.59
C SER A 270 9.45 -1.96 -16.32
N MET A 271 9.13 -2.22 -15.05
CA MET A 271 8.09 -3.19 -14.66
C MET A 271 6.69 -2.75 -15.10
N LEU A 272 6.36 -1.45 -15.01
CA LEU A 272 5.12 -0.92 -15.56
C LEU A 272 5.03 -1.16 -17.07
N HIS A 273 6.09 -0.87 -17.84
CA HIS A 273 6.12 -1.13 -19.27
C HIS A 273 5.97 -2.62 -19.60
N GLN A 274 6.67 -3.49 -18.86
CA GLN A 274 6.54 -4.94 -19.01
C GLN A 274 5.11 -5.39 -18.74
N GLY A 275 4.54 -5.03 -17.58
CA GLY A 275 3.19 -5.42 -17.20
C GLY A 275 2.12 -4.91 -18.16
N LEU A 276 2.28 -3.71 -18.71
CA LEU A 276 1.39 -3.16 -19.73
C LEU A 276 1.51 -3.85 -21.09
N LYS A 277 2.67 -4.42 -21.42
CA LYS A 277 2.90 -5.19 -22.65
C LYS A 277 2.37 -6.62 -22.53
N GLU A 278 2.57 -7.23 -21.37
CA GLU A 278 2.15 -8.61 -21.09
C GLU A 278 0.66 -8.73 -20.80
N ARG A 279 0.04 -7.68 -20.26
CA ARG A 279 -1.40 -7.70 -20.01
C ARG A 279 -2.10 -7.91 -21.35
N GLN A 280 -3.03 -8.85 -21.32
CA GLN A 280 -3.92 -9.02 -22.44
C GLN A 280 -4.83 -7.78 -22.53
N GLY A 281 -5.15 -7.13 -21.39
CA GLY A 281 -5.82 -5.82 -21.28
C GLY A 281 -6.46 -5.58 -19.90
N VAL A 282 -7.52 -4.76 -19.83
CA VAL A 282 -7.92 -4.10 -18.56
C VAL A 282 -8.76 -4.99 -17.65
N PHE A 283 -9.64 -5.82 -18.20
CA PHE A 283 -10.63 -6.58 -17.40
C PHE A 283 -10.29 -8.06 -17.19
N TRP A 284 -9.29 -8.59 -17.91
CA TRP A 284 -9.10 -10.02 -18.16
C TRP A 284 -7.74 -10.55 -17.70
#